data_AF-A0A369KTT2-F1
#
_entry.id   AF-A0A369KTT2-F1
#
_cell.length_a   1.000
_cell.length_b   1.000
_cell.length_c   1.000
_cell.angle_alpha   90.00
_cell.angle_beta   90.00
_cell.angle_gamma   90.00
#
_symmetry.space_group_name_H-M   'P 1'
#
loop_
_entity.id
_entity.type
_entity.pdbx_description
1 polymer ?
#
loop_
_entity_poly.entity_id
_entity_poly.type
_entity_poly.pdbx_seq_one_letter_code
_entity_poly.pdbx_strand_id
1 'polypeptide(L)'
;MEQKEFDEIIECISEPRLSSYKNESNIIIENYIEIIQKSQQIYPALHIIEVIFRNKVHVAVADILEEKNWLLEFKNGNPLLIETFSSLQKTTQTNEKKDLYDFFKDEVIKAYDNSLSTAKKNSRNIIEGDIIASLTFGFWTALMGKPFINILGNKGLYIKVFKELGVIPEKWTVKYHNFFHTLMVQDNQGQSAHEF
;
A
#
# COMPACT_ATOMS: atom_id res chain seq x y z
N MET A 1 5.53 -23.40 36.18
CA MET A 1 5.90 -24.02 34.89
C MET A 1 7.15 -24.84 35.15
N GLU A 2 7.10 -26.13 34.83
CA GLU A 2 8.26 -27.02 34.98
C GLU A 2 9.30 -26.72 33.88
N GLN A 3 10.60 -26.94 34.14
CA GLN A 3 11.67 -26.63 33.18
C GLN A 3 11.48 -27.34 31.83
N LYS A 4 10.97 -28.56 31.84
CA LYS A 4 10.68 -29.34 30.64
C LYS A 4 9.60 -28.71 29.77
N GLU A 5 8.53 -28.22 30.40
CA GLU A 5 7.42 -27.51 29.74
C GLU A 5 7.91 -26.19 29.11
N PHE A 6 8.84 -25.51 29.79
CA PHE A 6 9.47 -24.29 29.28
C PHE A 6 10.32 -24.56 28.03
N ASP A 7 11.13 -25.62 28.03
CA ASP A 7 12.00 -25.99 26.90
C ASP A 7 11.17 -26.40 25.66
N GLU A 8 10.06 -27.12 25.86
CA GLU A 8 9.11 -27.48 24.79
C GLU A 8 8.46 -26.24 24.15
N ILE A 9 8.12 -25.22 24.94
CA ILE A 9 7.57 -23.95 24.43
C ILE A 9 8.62 -23.16 23.65
N ILE A 10 9.88 -23.13 24.11
CA ILE A 10 10.98 -22.48 23.39
C ILE A 10 11.20 -23.13 22.02
N GLU A 11 11.15 -24.46 21.94
CA GLU A 11 11.26 -25.19 20.68
C GLU A 11 10.15 -24.78 19.69
N CYS A 12 8.93 -24.57 20.17
CA CYS A 12 7.79 -24.16 19.34
C CYS A 12 7.86 -22.71 18.84
N ILE A 13 8.42 -21.77 19.63
CA ILE A 13 8.43 -20.33 19.31
C ILE A 13 9.75 -19.89 18.65
N SER A 14 10.81 -20.67 18.82
CA SER A 14 12.22 -20.41 18.48
C SER A 14 12.95 -19.44 19.42
N GLU A 15 14.21 -19.78 19.74
CA GLU A 15 15.08 -18.95 20.57
C GLU A 15 15.32 -17.54 20.02
N PRO A 16 15.57 -17.33 18.70
CA PRO A 16 15.75 -15.98 18.16
C PRO A 16 14.53 -15.09 18.41
N ARG A 17 13.33 -15.66 18.30
CA ARG A 17 12.07 -14.95 18.56
C ARG A 17 11.96 -14.53 20.03
N LEU A 18 12.38 -15.38 20.96
CA LEU A 18 12.28 -15.12 22.40
C LEU A 18 13.41 -14.24 22.96
N SER A 19 14.55 -14.21 22.26
CA SER A 19 15.75 -13.47 22.68
C SER A 19 15.52 -11.97 22.90
N SER A 20 14.59 -11.36 22.14
CA SER A 20 14.25 -9.93 22.27
C SER A 20 13.36 -9.59 23.46
N TYR A 21 12.89 -10.59 24.22
CA TYR A 21 11.97 -10.41 25.36
C TYR A 21 12.61 -10.74 26.71
N LYS A 22 13.93 -10.99 26.74
CA LYS A 22 14.72 -11.13 27.97
C LYS A 22 14.74 -9.80 28.73
N ASN A 23 14.32 -9.82 29.99
CA ASN A 23 14.36 -8.66 30.89
C ASN A 23 14.98 -9.07 32.24
N GLU A 24 15.17 -8.13 33.16
CA GLU A 24 15.78 -8.38 34.48
C GLU A 24 15.05 -9.47 35.30
N SER A 25 13.75 -9.66 35.03
CA SER A 25 12.94 -10.77 35.53
C SER A 25 12.97 -11.95 34.54
N ASN A 26 13.20 -13.17 35.05
CA ASN A 26 13.35 -14.42 34.29
C ASN A 26 12.06 -14.93 33.60
N ILE A 27 11.12 -14.05 33.23
CA ILE A 27 9.79 -14.42 32.74
C ILE A 27 9.53 -13.99 31.28
N ILE A 28 10.35 -14.55 30.40
CA ILE A 28 10.40 -14.27 28.96
C ILE A 28 9.08 -14.60 28.25
N ILE A 29 8.43 -15.72 28.63
CA ILE A 29 7.16 -16.16 28.02
C ILE A 29 6.02 -15.20 28.34
N GLU A 30 5.98 -14.68 29.57
CA GLU A 30 4.95 -13.72 30.00
C GLU A 30 5.10 -12.41 29.25
N ASN A 31 6.32 -11.90 29.09
CA ASN A 31 6.60 -10.72 28.28
C ASN A 31 6.19 -10.92 26.80
N TYR A 32 6.45 -12.11 26.25
CA TYR A 32 6.06 -12.46 24.89
C TYR A 32 4.53 -12.46 24.71
N ILE A 33 3.80 -13.10 25.64
CA ILE A 33 2.33 -13.13 25.64
C ILE A 33 1.76 -11.73 25.80
N GLU A 34 2.31 -10.92 26.72
CA GLU A 34 1.86 -9.56 26.95
C GLU A 34 2.00 -8.69 25.69
N ILE A 35 3.10 -8.84 24.94
CA ILE A 35 3.31 -8.11 23.70
C ILE A 35 2.38 -8.59 22.58
N ILE A 36 2.07 -9.88 22.50
CA ILE A 36 1.03 -10.39 21.60
C ILE A 36 -0.32 -9.76 21.95
N GLN A 37 -0.71 -9.76 23.22
CA GLN A 37 -1.99 -9.19 23.67
C GLN A 37 -2.07 -7.69 23.38
N LYS A 38 -1.00 -6.93 23.62
CA LYS A 38 -0.91 -5.51 23.24
C LYS A 38 -1.02 -5.33 21.73
N SER A 39 -0.34 -6.16 20.94
CA SER A 39 -0.42 -6.12 19.48
C SER A 39 -1.85 -6.42 18.99
N GLN A 40 -2.54 -7.37 19.65
CA GLN A 40 -3.92 -7.72 19.34
C GLN A 40 -4.89 -6.55 19.53
N GLN A 41 -4.68 -5.75 20.57
CA GLN A 41 -5.49 -4.57 20.87
C GLN A 41 -5.35 -3.47 19.81
N ILE A 42 -4.27 -3.48 19.02
CA ILE A 42 -4.00 -2.50 17.97
C ILE A 42 -4.67 -2.88 16.64
N TYR A 43 -5.01 -4.16 16.42
CA TYR A 43 -5.63 -4.61 15.15
C TYR A 43 -6.90 -3.84 14.76
N PRO A 44 -7.86 -3.56 15.67
CA PRO A 44 -9.04 -2.76 15.30
C PRO A 44 -8.66 -1.38 14.76
N ALA A 45 -7.70 -0.71 15.38
CA ALA A 45 -7.23 0.60 14.92
C ALA A 45 -6.52 0.50 13.56
N LEU A 46 -5.64 -0.50 13.37
CA LEU A 46 -4.98 -0.74 12.09
C LEU A 46 -5.97 -1.05 10.98
N HIS A 47 -6.99 -1.86 11.27
CA HIS A 47 -8.03 -2.21 10.30
C HIS A 47 -8.81 -0.98 9.85
N ILE A 48 -9.19 -0.09 10.79
CA ILE A 48 -9.85 1.18 10.46
C ILE A 48 -8.93 2.03 9.57
N ILE A 49 -7.65 2.16 9.92
CA ILE A 49 -6.68 2.92 9.12
C ILE A 49 -6.57 2.33 7.71
N GLU A 50 -6.48 1.00 7.57
CA GLU A 50 -6.41 0.31 6.28
C GLU A 50 -7.63 0.62 5.41
N VAL A 51 -8.85 0.51 5.97
CA VAL A 51 -10.10 0.79 5.25
C VAL A 51 -10.19 2.25 4.81
N ILE A 52 -9.79 3.19 5.66
CA ILE A 52 -9.79 4.61 5.30
C ILE A 52 -8.72 4.86 4.22
N PHE A 53 -7.52 4.31 4.40
CA PHE A 53 -6.40 4.48 3.49
C PHE A 53 -6.74 4.00 2.07
N ARG A 54 -7.22 2.76 1.91
CA ARG A 54 -7.59 2.22 0.59
C ARG A 54 -8.62 3.09 -0.14
N ASN A 55 -9.63 3.58 0.60
CA ASN A 55 -10.66 4.43 0.04
C ASN A 55 -10.09 5.79 -0.40
N LYS A 56 -9.18 6.37 0.39
CA LYS A 56 -8.53 7.64 0.04
C LYS A 56 -7.57 7.51 -1.13
N VAL A 57 -6.78 6.45 -1.18
CA VAL A 57 -5.92 6.17 -2.34
C VAL A 57 -6.78 5.98 -3.59
N HIS A 58 -7.86 5.20 -3.51
CA HIS A 58 -8.77 5.01 -4.63
C HIS A 58 -9.33 6.33 -5.16
N VAL A 59 -9.89 7.19 -4.29
CA VAL A 59 -10.43 8.50 -4.70
C VAL A 59 -9.33 9.38 -5.32
N ALA A 60 -8.16 9.44 -4.71
CA ALA A 60 -7.07 10.27 -5.21
C ALA A 60 -6.57 9.81 -6.59
N VAL A 61 -6.49 8.50 -6.83
CA VAL A 61 -6.12 7.91 -8.11
C VAL A 61 -7.22 8.15 -9.15
N ALA A 62 -8.49 7.95 -8.78
CA ALA A 62 -9.63 8.21 -9.66
C ALA A 62 -9.64 9.67 -10.16
N ASP A 63 -9.38 10.64 -9.27
CA ASP A 63 -9.28 12.05 -9.63
C ASP A 63 -8.11 12.37 -10.56
N ILE A 64 -6.99 11.64 -10.44
CA ILE A 64 -5.81 11.86 -11.30
C ILE A 64 -6.04 11.27 -12.69
N LEU A 65 -6.65 10.10 -12.74
CA LEU A 65 -6.96 9.40 -13.99
C LEU A 65 -8.21 9.96 -14.68
N GLU A 66 -8.94 10.85 -14.02
CA GLU A 66 -10.27 11.32 -14.42
C GLU A 66 -11.27 10.18 -14.70
N GLU A 67 -11.07 9.04 -14.02
CA GLU A 67 -11.85 7.83 -14.18
C GLU A 67 -12.30 7.34 -12.81
N LYS A 68 -13.61 7.47 -12.55
CA LYS A 68 -14.20 7.09 -11.25
C LYS A 68 -14.08 5.60 -11.02
N ASN A 69 -14.31 4.78 -12.06
CA ASN A 69 -14.33 3.34 -11.98
C ASN A 69 -13.03 2.69 -12.47
N TRP A 70 -11.89 3.32 -12.16
CA TRP A 70 -10.61 2.96 -12.78
C TRP A 70 -10.21 1.51 -12.52
N LEU A 71 -10.63 0.87 -11.42
CA LEU A 71 -10.33 -0.54 -11.18
C LEU A 71 -11.09 -1.47 -12.15
N LEU A 72 -12.35 -1.16 -12.44
CA LEU A 72 -13.15 -1.91 -13.40
C LEU A 72 -12.61 -1.71 -14.82
N GLU A 73 -12.25 -0.48 -15.17
CA GLU A 73 -11.64 -0.15 -16.45
C GLU A 73 -10.26 -0.80 -16.62
N PHE A 74 -9.47 -0.86 -15.55
CA PHE A 74 -8.18 -1.55 -15.52
C PHE A 74 -8.33 -3.04 -15.81
N LYS A 75 -9.30 -3.70 -15.15
CA LYS A 75 -9.66 -5.09 -15.42
C LYS A 75 -10.07 -5.28 -16.89
N ASN A 76 -10.90 -4.38 -17.41
CA ASN A 76 -11.42 -4.47 -18.78
C ASN A 76 -10.36 -4.16 -19.84
N GLY A 77 -9.17 -3.68 -19.44
CA GLY A 77 -8.08 -3.40 -20.35
C GLY A 77 -8.26 -2.09 -21.09
N ASN A 78 -8.71 -1.05 -20.40
CA ASN A 78 -8.82 0.29 -20.96
C ASN A 78 -7.46 0.74 -21.55
N PRO A 79 -7.38 1.09 -22.85
CA PRO A 79 -6.13 1.42 -23.51
C PRO A 79 -5.35 2.58 -22.89
N LEU A 80 -6.05 3.60 -22.36
CA LEU A 80 -5.41 4.76 -21.72
C LEU A 80 -4.74 4.37 -20.40
N LEU A 81 -5.38 3.48 -19.64
CA LEU A 81 -4.80 2.94 -18.40
C LEU A 81 -3.64 2.00 -18.69
N ILE A 82 -3.74 1.18 -19.74
CA ILE A 82 -2.61 0.37 -20.23
C ILE A 82 -1.42 1.27 -20.53
N GLU A 83 -1.60 2.29 -21.36
CA GLU A 83 -0.50 3.19 -21.74
C GLU A 83 0.11 3.88 -20.52
N THR A 84 -0.74 4.40 -19.63
CA THR A 84 -0.31 5.08 -18.40
C THR A 84 0.53 4.15 -17.54
N PHE A 85 0.07 2.93 -17.27
CA PHE A 85 0.76 2.00 -16.36
C PHE A 85 1.92 1.26 -17.03
N SER A 86 1.86 0.90 -18.31
CA SER A 86 2.99 0.28 -19.01
C SER A 86 4.18 1.25 -19.11
N SER A 87 3.96 2.56 -19.05
CA SER A 87 5.05 3.54 -18.93
C SER A 87 5.90 3.37 -17.65
N LEU A 88 5.39 2.66 -16.61
CA LEU A 88 6.08 2.34 -15.34
C LEU A 88 7.29 1.43 -15.51
N GLN A 89 7.46 0.78 -16.66
CA GLN A 89 8.50 -0.23 -16.88
C GLN A 89 9.93 0.31 -16.95
N LYS A 90 10.16 1.63 -17.13
CA LYS A 90 11.48 2.11 -17.59
C LYS A 90 12.64 2.07 -16.57
N THR A 91 12.45 1.68 -15.31
CA THR A 91 13.50 1.91 -14.27
C THR A 91 14.18 0.71 -13.62
N THR A 92 13.94 -0.54 -14.02
CA THR A 92 14.67 -1.71 -13.44
C THR A 92 15.49 -2.46 -14.49
N GLN A 93 16.81 -2.55 -14.32
CA GLN A 93 17.69 -3.35 -15.17
C GLN A 93 17.77 -4.78 -14.64
N THR A 94 16.79 -5.64 -14.95
CA THR A 94 16.94 -7.11 -14.86
C THR A 94 16.00 -7.78 -15.87
N ASN A 95 16.52 -8.81 -16.54
CA ASN A 95 15.95 -9.43 -17.76
C ASN A 95 14.71 -10.33 -17.55
N GLU A 96 13.98 -10.18 -16.43
CA GLU A 96 12.75 -10.93 -16.14
C GLU A 96 11.63 -9.99 -15.67
N LYS A 97 11.39 -8.91 -16.42
CA LYS A 97 10.30 -7.98 -16.11
C LYS A 97 8.96 -8.61 -16.43
N LYS A 98 8.27 -9.13 -15.41
CA LYS A 98 6.80 -9.13 -15.43
C LYS A 98 6.35 -7.67 -15.58
N ASP A 99 5.51 -7.39 -16.57
CA ASP A 99 4.96 -6.04 -16.77
C ASP A 99 4.30 -5.60 -15.46
N LEU A 100 4.65 -4.40 -14.97
CA LEU A 100 4.02 -3.86 -13.76
C LEU A 100 2.51 -3.68 -13.99
N TYR A 101 2.10 -3.34 -15.21
CA TYR A 101 0.70 -3.35 -15.59
C TYR A 101 0.08 -4.74 -15.41
N ASP A 102 0.71 -5.80 -15.94
CA ASP A 102 0.20 -7.17 -15.80
C ASP A 102 0.15 -7.61 -14.33
N PHE A 103 1.17 -7.28 -13.53
CA PHE A 103 1.15 -7.56 -12.10
C PHE A 103 -0.04 -6.90 -11.40
N PHE A 104 -0.26 -5.61 -11.63
CA PHE A 104 -1.40 -4.90 -11.05
C PHE A 104 -2.72 -5.45 -11.57
N LYS A 105 -2.77 -5.83 -12.85
CA LYS A 105 -4.00 -6.29 -13.50
C LYS A 105 -4.42 -7.63 -12.95
N ASP A 106 -3.47 -8.53 -12.76
CA ASP A 106 -3.68 -9.82 -12.12
C ASP A 106 -4.27 -9.65 -10.71
N GLU A 107 -3.74 -8.73 -9.92
CA GLU A 107 -4.27 -8.46 -8.56
C GLU A 107 -5.70 -7.91 -8.60
N VAL A 108 -6.01 -7.02 -9.53
CA VAL A 108 -7.38 -6.48 -9.72
C VAL A 108 -8.34 -7.56 -10.20
N ILE A 109 -7.93 -8.45 -11.11
CA ILE A 109 -8.73 -9.57 -11.59
C ILE A 109 -9.05 -10.54 -10.44
N LYS A 110 -8.04 -10.92 -9.65
CA LYS A 110 -8.23 -11.78 -8.46
C LYS A 110 -9.21 -11.14 -7.47
N ALA A 111 -9.05 -9.84 -7.19
CA ALA A 111 -9.94 -9.12 -6.30
C ALA A 111 -11.38 -9.10 -6.81
N TYR A 112 -11.57 -8.88 -8.12
CA TYR A 112 -12.87 -8.94 -8.79
C TYR A 112 -13.51 -10.33 -8.68
N ASP A 113 -12.77 -11.39 -8.99
CA ASP A 113 -13.28 -12.77 -8.98
C ASP A 113 -13.70 -13.21 -7.57
N ASN A 114 -12.89 -12.87 -6.55
CA ASN A 114 -13.22 -13.08 -5.14
C ASN A 114 -14.54 -12.37 -4.77
N SER A 115 -14.68 -11.11 -5.17
CA SER A 115 -15.86 -10.30 -4.90
C SER A 115 -17.09 -10.76 -5.67
N LEU A 116 -16.91 -11.29 -6.88
CA LEU A 116 -18.00 -11.81 -7.72
C LEU A 116 -18.67 -13.03 -7.08
N SER A 117 -17.90 -13.91 -6.44
CA SER A 117 -18.44 -15.07 -5.73
C SER A 117 -19.42 -14.66 -4.62
N THR A 118 -19.05 -13.63 -3.85
CA THR A 118 -19.84 -13.07 -2.76
C THR A 118 -21.05 -12.30 -3.28
N ALA A 119 -20.89 -11.51 -4.35
CA ALA A 119 -21.98 -10.76 -4.97
C ALA A 119 -23.07 -11.68 -5.54
N LYS A 120 -22.66 -12.77 -6.22
CA LYS A 120 -23.58 -13.81 -6.72
C LYS A 120 -24.38 -14.47 -5.60
N LYS A 121 -23.73 -14.81 -4.48
CA LYS A 121 -24.40 -15.38 -3.30
C LYS A 121 -25.48 -14.45 -2.75
N ASN A 122 -25.24 -13.14 -2.84
CA ASN A 122 -26.16 -12.10 -2.36
C ASN A 122 -27.10 -11.55 -3.44
N SER A 123 -27.17 -12.20 -4.62
CA SER A 123 -28.03 -11.80 -5.75
C SER A 123 -27.90 -10.32 -6.16
N ARG A 124 -26.69 -9.75 -6.04
CA ARG A 124 -26.41 -8.37 -6.42
C ARG A 124 -25.30 -8.28 -7.45
N ASN A 125 -25.26 -7.18 -8.19
CA ASN A 125 -24.14 -6.86 -9.06
C ASN A 125 -22.91 -6.46 -8.23
N ILE A 126 -21.74 -6.75 -8.80
CA ILE A 126 -20.47 -6.27 -8.26
C ILE A 126 -20.38 -4.75 -8.47
N ILE A 127 -19.89 -4.05 -7.46
CA ILE A 127 -19.59 -2.62 -7.52
C ILE A 127 -18.11 -2.42 -7.22
N GLU A 128 -17.55 -1.28 -7.60
CA GLU A 128 -16.12 -1.03 -7.41
C GLU A 128 -15.69 -1.09 -5.95
N GLY A 129 -16.56 -0.68 -5.02
CA GLY A 129 -16.34 -0.83 -3.57
C GLY A 129 -16.02 -2.26 -3.13
N ASP A 130 -16.55 -3.27 -3.84
CA ASP A 130 -16.22 -4.67 -3.55
C ASP A 130 -14.80 -5.03 -3.97
N ILE A 131 -14.31 -4.45 -5.07
CA ILE A 131 -12.94 -4.64 -5.54
C ILE A 131 -12.00 -3.92 -4.59
N ILE A 132 -12.34 -2.67 -4.21
CA ILE A 132 -11.56 -1.88 -3.25
C ILE A 132 -11.36 -2.67 -1.95
N ALA A 133 -12.42 -3.32 -1.48
CA ALA A 133 -12.40 -4.06 -0.23
C ALA A 133 -11.62 -5.38 -0.28
N SER A 134 -11.47 -5.96 -1.47
CA SER A 134 -10.84 -7.26 -1.72
C SER A 134 -9.33 -7.14 -2.00
N LEU A 135 -8.88 -5.97 -2.46
CA LEU A 135 -7.47 -5.67 -2.68
C LEU A 135 -6.70 -5.55 -1.36
N THR A 136 -5.49 -6.11 -1.33
CA THR A 136 -4.64 -6.14 -0.13
C THR A 136 -4.08 -4.76 0.22
N PHE A 137 -3.75 -4.54 1.49
CA PHE A 137 -3.00 -3.33 1.88
C PHE A 137 -1.67 -3.16 1.12
N GLY A 138 -1.02 -4.27 0.76
CA GLY A 138 0.20 -4.26 -0.07
C GLY A 138 -0.02 -3.65 -1.44
N PHE A 139 -1.16 -3.93 -2.08
CA PHE A 139 -1.54 -3.30 -3.36
C PHE A 139 -1.65 -1.77 -3.21
N TRP A 140 -2.37 -1.30 -2.20
CA TRP A 140 -2.61 0.14 -1.99
C TRP A 140 -1.33 0.90 -1.63
N THR A 141 -0.44 0.29 -0.86
CA THR A 141 0.86 0.89 -0.52
C THR A 141 1.81 0.91 -1.72
N ALA A 142 1.74 -0.08 -2.62
CA ALA A 142 2.53 -0.09 -3.86
C ALA A 142 2.18 1.07 -4.80
N LEU A 143 0.92 1.49 -4.87
CA LEU A 143 0.48 2.70 -5.60
C LEU A 143 1.07 3.99 -5.03
N MET A 144 1.43 3.99 -3.75
CA MET A 144 2.13 5.11 -3.09
C MET A 144 3.67 5.01 -3.23
N GLY A 145 4.15 4.06 -4.03
CA GLY A 145 5.57 3.87 -4.33
C GLY A 145 6.06 4.80 -5.43
N LYS A 146 7.38 5.07 -5.41
CA LYS A 146 8.07 6.00 -6.33
C LYS A 146 7.69 5.84 -7.83
N PRO A 147 7.55 4.62 -8.39
CA PRO A 147 7.16 4.46 -9.80
C PRO A 147 5.82 5.12 -10.14
N PHE A 148 4.82 4.94 -9.28
CA PHE A 148 3.47 5.43 -9.50
C PHE A 148 3.33 6.94 -9.35
N ILE A 149 3.98 7.51 -8.35
CA ILE A 149 3.93 8.97 -8.14
C ILE A 149 4.55 9.74 -9.30
N ASN A 150 5.60 9.20 -9.90
CA ASN A 150 6.25 9.82 -11.05
C ASN A 150 5.34 9.79 -12.29
N ILE A 151 4.57 8.72 -12.49
CA ILE A 151 3.78 8.50 -13.71
C ILE A 151 2.37 9.07 -13.64
N LEU A 152 1.77 9.06 -12.47
CA LEU A 152 0.56 9.82 -12.21
C LEU A 152 0.82 11.34 -12.33
N GLY A 153 2.06 11.78 -12.59
CA GLY A 153 2.43 13.18 -12.82
C GLY A 153 2.13 14.07 -11.61
N ASN A 154 1.81 13.47 -10.47
CA ASN A 154 1.16 14.14 -9.36
C ASN A 154 1.90 13.81 -8.07
N LYS A 155 2.98 14.56 -7.82
CA LYS A 155 3.66 14.65 -6.51
C LYS A 155 2.65 15.00 -5.39
N GLY A 156 1.48 15.54 -5.74
CA GLY A 156 0.34 15.77 -4.86
C GLY A 156 -0.52 14.55 -4.55
N LEU A 157 -0.25 13.34 -5.05
CA LEU A 157 -0.96 12.11 -4.64
C LEU A 157 -0.88 11.91 -3.12
N TYR A 158 0.32 12.04 -2.55
CA TYR A 158 0.50 12.02 -1.09
C TYR A 158 -0.34 13.09 -0.39
N ILE A 159 -0.36 14.29 -0.96
CA ILE A 159 -1.14 15.40 -0.40
C ILE A 159 -2.63 15.05 -0.45
N LYS A 160 -3.16 14.59 -1.58
CA LYS A 160 -4.58 14.19 -1.70
C LYS A 160 -4.94 13.08 -0.71
N VAL A 161 -4.10 12.05 -0.58
CA VAL A 161 -4.35 10.92 0.33
C VAL A 161 -4.27 11.34 1.80
N PHE A 162 -3.22 12.06 2.19
CA PHE A 162 -2.92 12.33 3.61
C PHE A 162 -3.49 13.66 4.14
N LYS A 163 -3.79 14.64 3.28
CA LYS A 163 -4.39 15.94 3.68
C LYS A 163 -5.73 15.74 4.37
N GLU A 164 -6.54 14.82 3.86
CA GLU A 164 -7.88 14.54 4.41
C GLU A 164 -7.88 13.54 5.56
N LEU A 165 -6.76 12.84 5.80
CA LEU A 165 -6.61 11.94 6.94
C LEU A 165 -6.34 12.71 8.25
N GLY A 166 -5.99 14.00 8.18
CA GLY A 166 -5.56 14.77 9.35
C GLY A 166 -4.20 14.33 9.91
N VAL A 167 -3.48 13.46 9.19
CA VAL A 167 -2.23 12.80 9.63
C VAL A 167 -1.00 13.48 9.05
N ILE A 168 -1.07 14.75 8.62
CA ILE A 168 0.14 15.51 8.29
C ILE A 168 0.47 16.44 9.47
N PRO A 169 1.41 16.07 10.36
CA PRO A 169 1.92 17.03 11.33
C PRO A 169 2.60 18.18 10.56
N GLU A 170 2.38 19.44 10.96
CA GLU A 170 2.96 20.64 10.33
C GLU A 170 4.49 20.58 10.15
N LYS A 171 5.19 19.77 10.96
CA LYS A 171 6.63 19.53 10.82
C LYS A 171 7.01 18.66 9.61
N TRP A 172 6.11 17.81 9.12
CA TRP A 172 6.29 17.00 7.91
C TRP A 172 5.95 17.82 6.65
N THR A 173 4.96 18.71 6.69
CA THR A 173 4.70 19.61 5.56
C THR A 173 5.93 20.45 5.21
N VAL A 174 6.68 20.98 6.17
CA VAL A 174 7.88 21.81 5.91
C VAL A 174 9.05 21.00 5.31
N LYS A 175 9.33 19.80 5.83
CA LYS A 175 10.44 18.97 5.33
C LYS A 175 10.17 18.45 3.92
N TYR A 176 8.92 18.08 3.63
CA TYR A 176 8.51 17.65 2.31
C TYR A 176 8.31 18.84 1.35
N HIS A 177 7.86 20.00 1.81
CA HIS A 177 7.77 21.22 1.00
C HIS A 177 9.14 21.62 0.42
N ASN A 178 10.21 21.53 1.22
CA ASN A 178 11.58 21.77 0.73
C ASN A 178 12.07 20.67 -0.22
N PHE A 179 11.74 19.40 0.04
CA PHE A 179 12.03 18.29 -0.85
C PHE A 179 11.31 18.43 -2.21
N PHE A 180 10.06 18.88 -2.21
CA PHE A 180 9.26 19.11 -3.41
C PHE A 180 9.73 20.36 -4.18
N HIS A 181 10.11 21.46 -3.51
CA HIS A 181 10.74 22.61 -4.18
C HIS A 181 12.02 22.19 -4.91
N THR A 182 12.85 21.35 -4.27
CA THR A 182 14.09 20.84 -4.87
C THR A 182 13.82 20.00 -6.12
N LEU A 183 12.79 19.15 -6.09
CA LEU A 183 12.39 18.33 -7.24
C LEU A 183 11.74 19.14 -8.37
N MET A 184 11.00 20.21 -8.07
CA MET A 184 10.38 21.08 -9.09
C MET A 184 11.40 22.03 -9.73
N VAL A 185 12.43 22.43 -9.00
CA VAL A 185 13.55 23.23 -9.53
C VAL A 185 14.46 22.39 -10.45
N GLN A 186 14.63 21.10 -10.17
CA GLN A 186 15.42 20.19 -11.02
C GLN A 186 14.75 19.88 -12.36
N ASP A 187 13.43 19.74 -12.40
CA ASP A 187 12.67 19.51 -13.65
C ASP A 187 12.72 20.76 -14.58
N ASN A 188 12.74 21.98 -14.02
CA ASN A 188 12.79 23.23 -14.79
C ASN A 188 14.19 23.59 -15.33
N GLN A 189 15.27 22.99 -14.84
CA GLN A 189 16.60 23.20 -15.40
C GLN A 189 16.95 22.25 -16.56
N GLY A 190 16.11 21.25 -16.83
CA GLY A 190 16.25 20.34 -17.99
C GLY A 190 15.58 20.85 -19.29
N GLN A 191 14.76 21.90 -19.23
CA GLN A 191 13.99 22.40 -20.39
C GLN A 191 14.54 23.67 -21.05
N SER A 192 15.66 24.23 -20.59
CA SER A 192 16.24 25.47 -21.17
C SER A 192 17.50 25.27 -22.04
N ALA A 193 17.84 24.02 -22.41
CA ALA A 193 19.07 23.72 -23.19
C ALA A 193 18.83 23.31 -24.65
N HIS A 194 17.62 23.45 -25.19
CA HIS A 194 17.32 23.22 -26.61
C HIS A 194 16.52 24.37 -27.23
N GLU A 195 17.07 25.58 -27.14
CA GLU A 195 16.75 26.65 -28.09
C GLU A 195 18.05 27.35 -28.48
N PHE A 196 18.74 26.78 -29.48
CA PHE A 196 19.57 27.48 -30.46
C PHE A 196 19.65 26.62 -31.73
#